data_AF-A0AAD3D328-F1
#
_entry.id   AF-A0AAD3D328-F1
#
_cell.length_a   1.000
_cell.length_b   1.000
_cell.length_c   1.000
_cell.angle_alpha   90.00
_cell.angle_beta   90.00
_cell.angle_gamma   90.00
#
_symmetry.space_group_name_H-M   'P 1'
#
loop_
_entity.id
_entity.type
_entity.pdbx_description
1 polymer ?
#
loop_
_entity_poly.entity_id
_entity_poly.type
_entity_poly.pdbx_seq_one_letter_code
_entity_poly.pdbx_strand_id
1 'polypeptide(L)'
;MNLPNLIAVAYILLLPFGSFAFLHSSSSTNLSCLQQSSSSSALQALTPIGPFCPFRSSASIDMDPSMETVSNATPEFATEMARLQLDMQIGKMPDPNRLRTVAAGIESAVNDWETLLARLNLSHDFQTKEYYKLTQAHLEQHGQNSQEIATMMRWQSQCMLAMAENKPPPFPPSEINIMKLMNEAKAAEASGMQPPSLNSMTAAEKITTTPFTGDEPAFESETVKEEYKALCRDHEKLIEFGSSYATFDGMGKITFLDELEKIEERWEVFFARFSLLGQLNQEFVKQCDAFLESMNMTEDEFKKLLKKTHDIMRKDAERER
;
A
#
# COMPACT_ATOMS: atom_id res chain seq x y z
N MET A 1 35.78 14.81 18.00
CA MET A 1 34.94 13.88 17.20
C MET A 1 35.87 12.94 16.45
N ASN A 2 35.74 11.63 16.64
CA ASN A 2 36.51 10.65 15.86
C ASN A 2 35.86 10.48 14.47
N LEU A 3 36.67 10.45 13.42
CA LEU A 3 36.28 10.29 12.01
C LEU A 3 35.25 9.17 11.72
N PRO A 4 35.23 8.02 12.43
CA PRO A 4 34.20 6.98 12.26
C PRO A 4 32.79 7.43 12.65
N ASN A 5 32.65 8.32 13.63
CA ASN A 5 31.33 8.82 14.08
C ASN A 5 30.75 9.83 13.08
N LEU A 6 31.58 10.55 12.33
CA LEU A 6 31.12 11.41 11.23
C LEU A 6 30.63 10.60 10.03
N ILE A 7 31.25 9.46 9.75
CA ILE A 7 30.86 8.55 8.68
C ILE A 7 29.54 7.83 9.02
N ALA A 8 29.37 7.39 10.27
CA ALA A 8 28.11 6.79 10.74
C ALA A 8 26.94 7.79 10.71
N VAL A 9 27.19 9.03 11.14
CA VAL A 9 26.23 10.13 11.04
C VAL A 9 25.92 10.45 9.57
N ALA A 10 26.91 10.43 8.67
CA ALA A 10 26.68 10.59 7.24
C ALA A 10 25.86 9.44 6.62
N TYR A 11 26.08 8.17 6.98
CA TYR A 11 25.30 7.05 6.45
C TYR A 11 23.83 7.08 6.90
N ILE A 12 23.58 7.54 8.13
CA ILE A 12 22.24 7.70 8.68
C ILE A 12 21.58 9.00 8.17
N LEU A 13 22.35 10.03 7.81
CA LEU A 13 21.87 11.30 7.24
C LEU A 13 21.67 11.29 5.71
N LEU A 14 22.36 10.42 4.97
CA LEU A 14 22.37 10.44 3.49
C LEU A 14 21.24 9.64 2.85
N LEU A 15 20.55 8.80 3.62
CA LEU A 15 19.22 8.32 3.25
C LEU A 15 18.23 9.27 3.93
N PRO A 16 17.42 10.04 3.19
CA PRO A 16 16.40 10.85 3.82
C PRO A 16 15.56 9.92 4.69
N PHE A 17 15.46 10.18 6.00
CA PHE A 17 14.45 9.51 6.81
C PHE A 17 13.03 9.78 6.28
N GLY A 18 12.86 10.82 5.45
CA GLY A 18 11.65 11.08 4.67
C GLY A 18 11.41 10.11 3.51
N SER A 19 12.40 9.32 3.09
CA SER A 19 12.25 8.26 2.08
C SER A 19 11.68 6.95 2.64
N PHE A 20 11.61 6.82 3.97
CA PHE A 20 10.99 5.71 4.67
C PHE A 20 9.99 6.27 5.69
N ALA A 21 8.99 6.98 5.16
CA ALA A 21 7.92 7.56 5.96
C ALA A 21 7.08 6.43 6.59
N PHE A 22 7.43 6.05 7.82
CA PHE A 22 6.61 5.16 8.66
C PHE A 22 5.35 5.84 9.18
N LEU A 23 5.32 7.17 9.17
CA LEU A 23 4.28 7.97 9.79
C LEU A 23 4.11 9.27 9.00
N HIS A 24 3.14 9.30 8.10
CA HIS A 24 2.37 10.52 7.90
C HIS A 24 0.97 10.23 8.40
N SER A 25 0.64 10.77 9.57
CA SER A 25 -0.75 11.06 9.90
C SER A 25 -1.16 12.21 9.00
N SER A 26 -2.21 11.99 8.20
CA SER A 26 -2.84 12.99 7.34
C SER A 26 -3.38 14.13 8.21
N SER A 27 -2.53 15.10 8.51
CA SER A 27 -2.89 16.35 9.18
C SER A 27 -2.00 17.46 8.64
N SER A 28 -2.09 17.69 7.34
CA SER A 28 -1.56 18.90 6.70
C SER A 28 -2.72 19.60 5.99
N THR A 29 -3.36 20.54 6.68
CA THR A 29 -4.22 21.56 6.08
C THR A 29 -3.35 22.49 5.25
N ASN A 30 -3.10 22.12 3.99
CA ASN A 30 -2.55 23.04 3.00
C ASN A 30 -3.71 23.60 2.15
N LEU A 31 -4.17 24.79 2.53
CA LEU A 31 -4.94 25.66 1.66
C LEU A 31 -3.99 26.27 0.61
N SER A 32 -3.98 25.72 -0.61
CA SER A 32 -3.58 26.51 -1.79
C SER A 32 -3.98 25.87 -3.12
N CYS A 33 -4.82 26.64 -3.83
CA CYS A 33 -4.86 26.85 -5.28
C CYS A 33 -5.25 25.67 -6.20
N LEU A 34 -6.50 25.75 -6.67
CA LEU A 34 -7.01 25.12 -7.89
C LEU A 34 -6.08 25.41 -9.08
N GLN A 35 -5.37 24.38 -9.54
CA GLN A 35 -4.94 24.28 -10.93
C GLN A 35 -5.51 22.98 -11.51
N GLN A 36 -6.59 23.14 -12.28
CA GLN A 36 -7.12 22.10 -13.16
C GLN A 36 -6.04 21.75 -14.20
N SER A 37 -5.34 20.64 -13.97
CA SER A 37 -4.67 19.92 -15.04
C SER A 37 -5.68 18.96 -15.65
N SER A 38 -5.94 19.14 -16.94
CA SER A 38 -6.83 18.31 -17.73
C SER A 38 -6.04 17.10 -18.25
N SER A 39 -6.15 15.97 -17.54
CA SER A 39 -5.80 14.66 -18.08
C SER A 39 -7.00 13.74 -17.93
N SER A 40 -7.41 13.18 -19.06
CA SER A 40 -8.56 12.28 -19.24
C SER A 40 -8.41 10.98 -18.43
N SER A 41 -8.91 10.95 -17.19
CA SER A 41 -9.55 9.77 -16.60
C SER A 41 -10.97 10.17 -16.19
N ALA A 42 -11.98 9.52 -16.78
CA ALA A 42 -13.38 9.95 -16.73
C ALA A 42 -14.19 9.31 -15.60
N LEU A 43 -13.55 8.59 -14.68
CA LEU A 43 -14.20 7.98 -13.54
C LEU A 43 -13.60 8.64 -12.30
N GLN A 44 -14.30 9.58 -11.68
CA GLN A 44 -13.79 10.25 -10.47
C GLN A 44 -13.71 9.31 -9.24
N ALA A 45 -13.61 7.99 -9.43
CA ALA A 45 -13.62 6.99 -8.37
C ALA A 45 -13.10 5.63 -8.84
N LEU A 46 -12.54 4.86 -7.90
CA LEU A 46 -12.08 3.49 -8.14
C LEU A 46 -13.28 2.53 -8.23
N THR A 47 -13.19 1.56 -9.15
CA THR A 47 -14.17 0.47 -9.20
C THR A 47 -14.05 -0.39 -7.94
N PRO A 48 -15.15 -1.04 -7.50
CA PRO A 48 -15.18 -1.83 -6.27
C PRO A 48 -14.54 -3.21 -6.48
N ILE A 49 -13.33 -3.27 -7.06
CA ILE A 49 -12.52 -4.48 -7.29
C ILE A 49 -11.23 -4.36 -6.48
N GLY A 50 -10.60 -5.49 -6.19
CA GLY A 50 -9.37 -5.51 -5.40
C GLY A 50 -9.63 -5.12 -3.93
N PRO A 51 -8.75 -4.31 -3.30
CA PRO A 51 -8.89 -3.91 -1.90
C PRO A 51 -10.18 -3.11 -1.61
N PHE A 52 -10.89 -2.64 -2.64
CA PHE A 52 -12.12 -1.86 -2.52
C PHE A 52 -13.39 -2.68 -2.71
N CYS A 53 -13.26 -3.99 -2.86
CA CYS A 53 -14.42 -4.85 -3.00
C CYS A 53 -15.25 -4.80 -1.71
N PRO A 54 -16.53 -4.34 -1.75
CA PRO A 54 -17.39 -4.29 -0.59
C PRO A 54 -17.84 -5.69 -0.17
N PHE A 55 -17.80 -6.66 -1.09
CA PHE A 55 -18.05 -8.06 -0.82
C PHE A 55 -16.76 -8.69 -0.33
N ARG A 56 -16.65 -8.87 0.98
CA ARG A 56 -15.44 -9.33 1.64
C ARG A 56 -15.59 -10.80 2.03
N SER A 57 -14.63 -11.64 1.66
CA SER A 57 -14.54 -13.00 2.17
C SER A 57 -14.20 -12.99 3.66
N SER A 58 -14.56 -14.06 4.38
CA SER A 58 -14.21 -14.20 5.79
C SER A 58 -12.70 -14.13 6.02
N ALA A 59 -11.92 -14.79 5.16
CA ALA A 59 -10.46 -14.77 5.22
C ALA A 59 -9.89 -13.34 5.07
N SER A 60 -10.44 -12.55 4.13
CA SER A 60 -10.06 -11.14 3.98
C SER A 60 -10.40 -10.34 5.24
N ILE A 61 -11.58 -10.53 5.83
CA ILE A 61 -12.00 -9.87 7.09
C ILE A 61 -11.05 -10.22 8.23
N ASP A 62 -10.67 -11.49 8.36
CA ASP A 62 -9.77 -11.96 9.41
C ASP A 62 -8.35 -11.39 9.30
N MET A 63 -7.97 -10.84 8.13
CA MET A 63 -6.68 -10.14 7.94
C MET A 63 -6.69 -8.68 8.41
N ASP A 64 -7.86 -8.02 8.53
CA ASP A 64 -7.95 -6.59 8.87
C ASP A 64 -7.15 -6.21 10.12
N PRO A 65 -7.29 -6.92 11.27
CA PRO A 65 -6.55 -6.56 12.48
C PRO A 65 -5.02 -6.63 12.29
N SER A 66 -4.55 -7.54 11.42
CA SER A 66 -3.13 -7.69 11.14
C SER A 66 -2.62 -6.60 10.21
N MET A 67 -3.42 -6.16 9.24
CA MET A 67 -3.10 -5.00 8.40
C MET A 67 -3.10 -3.70 9.22
N GLU A 68 -4.07 -3.52 10.11
CA GLU A 68 -4.14 -2.39 11.05
C GLU A 68 -2.94 -2.37 12.00
N THR A 69 -2.47 -3.52 12.47
CA THR A 69 -1.29 -3.62 13.35
C THR A 69 -0.02 -3.14 12.65
N VAL A 70 0.18 -3.51 11.38
CA VAL A 70 1.34 -3.07 10.59
C VAL A 70 1.28 -1.56 10.30
N SER A 71 0.08 -1.05 10.04
CA SER A 71 -0.16 0.37 9.80
C SER A 71 0.07 1.23 11.05
N ASN A 72 -0.38 0.74 12.20
CA ASN A 72 -0.29 1.45 13.47
C ASN A 72 1.06 1.22 14.15
N ALA A 73 2.00 2.11 13.87
CA ALA A 73 3.16 2.32 14.73
C ALA A 73 2.74 2.49 16.21
N THR A 74 3.47 1.90 17.15
CA THR A 74 3.20 2.16 18.57
C THR A 74 3.33 3.67 18.84
N PRO A 75 2.45 4.29 19.65
CA PRO A 75 2.50 5.73 19.90
C PRO A 75 3.85 6.22 20.42
N GLU A 76 4.55 5.36 21.16
CA GLU A 76 5.91 5.60 21.64
C GLU A 76 6.93 5.61 20.50
N PHE A 77 6.91 4.61 19.62
CA PHE A 77 7.78 4.56 18.43
C PHE A 77 7.59 5.81 17.56
N ALA A 78 6.34 6.19 17.30
CA ALA A 78 6.04 7.38 16.49
C ALA A 78 6.58 8.67 17.09
N THR A 79 6.35 8.85 18.39
CA THR A 79 6.82 10.02 19.14
C THR A 79 8.34 10.09 19.15
N GLU A 80 9.01 8.97 19.40
CA GLU A 80 10.47 8.92 19.47
C GLU A 80 11.12 9.07 18.08
N MET A 81 10.50 8.56 17.02
CA MET A 81 10.98 8.78 15.65
C MET A 81 10.90 10.25 15.25
N ALA A 82 9.80 10.94 15.55
CA ALA A 82 9.66 12.38 15.28
C ALA A 82 10.71 13.21 16.06
N ARG A 83 10.95 12.87 17.34
CA ARG A 83 11.98 13.52 18.15
C ARG A 83 13.39 13.22 17.66
N LEU A 84 13.64 12.02 17.15
CA LEU A 84 14.91 11.61 16.56
C LEU A 84 15.21 12.46 15.30
N GLN A 85 14.22 12.61 14.42
CA GLN A 85 14.31 13.46 13.23
C GLN A 85 14.64 14.91 13.62
N LEU A 86 13.96 15.46 14.63
CA LEU A 86 14.21 16.82 15.10
C LEU A 86 15.62 17.01 15.64
N ASP A 87 16.10 16.10 16.52
CA ASP A 87 17.47 16.16 17.07
C ASP A 87 18.50 16.16 15.93
N MET A 88 18.30 15.33 14.91
CA MET A 88 19.17 15.28 13.74
C MET A 88 19.13 16.58 12.91
N GLN A 89 17.95 17.16 12.68
CA GLN A 89 17.81 18.42 11.93
C GLN A 89 18.53 19.59 12.60
N ILE A 90 18.54 19.64 13.93
CA ILE A 90 19.24 20.69 14.69
C ILE A 90 20.71 20.36 14.95
N GLY A 91 21.24 19.28 14.35
CA GLY A 91 22.64 18.86 14.50
C GLY A 91 23.00 18.33 15.89
N LYS A 92 21.99 17.97 16.70
CA LYS A 92 22.17 17.41 18.04
C LYS A 92 22.31 15.90 17.95
N MET A 93 23.24 15.35 18.72
CA MET A 93 23.37 13.90 18.84
C MET A 93 22.11 13.34 19.50
N PRO A 94 21.44 12.35 18.90
CA PRO A 94 20.25 11.75 19.48
C PRO A 94 20.52 11.07 20.83
N ASP A 95 19.51 11.07 21.69
CA ASP A 95 19.56 10.35 22.96
C ASP A 95 19.72 8.82 22.73
N PRO A 96 20.66 8.14 23.43
CA PRO A 96 20.85 6.70 23.26
C PRO A 96 19.63 5.84 23.59
N ASN A 97 18.79 6.22 24.56
CA ASN A 97 17.58 5.45 24.87
C ASN A 97 16.55 5.62 23.75
N ARG A 98 16.39 6.83 23.23
CA ARG A 98 15.57 7.07 22.03
C ARG A 98 15.99 6.21 20.85
N LEU A 99 17.29 6.15 20.56
CA LEU A 99 17.81 5.30 19.48
C LEU A 99 17.44 3.83 19.67
N ARG A 100 17.51 3.31 20.91
CA ARG A 100 17.08 1.93 21.22
C ARG A 100 15.57 1.74 21.02
N THR A 101 14.75 2.67 21.46
CA THR A 101 13.29 2.62 21.30
C THR A 101 12.91 2.62 19.82
N VAL A 102 13.50 3.51 19.01
CA VAL A 102 13.24 3.56 17.57
C VAL A 102 13.72 2.28 16.88
N ALA A 103 14.92 1.78 17.21
CA ALA A 103 15.45 0.54 16.66
C ALA A 103 14.53 -0.67 16.96
N ALA A 104 14.08 -0.81 18.21
CA ALA A 104 13.16 -1.87 18.60
C ALA A 104 11.80 -1.76 17.87
N GLY A 105 11.29 -0.54 17.70
CA GLY A 105 10.07 -0.29 16.92
C GLY A 105 10.20 -0.69 15.45
N ILE A 106 11.34 -0.36 14.82
CA ILE A 106 11.66 -0.80 13.45
C ILE A 106 11.68 -2.33 13.35
N GLU A 107 12.36 -3.01 14.29
CA GLU A 107 12.41 -4.48 14.27
C GLU A 107 11.03 -5.12 14.43
N SER A 108 10.20 -4.59 15.33
CA SER A 108 8.81 -5.06 15.50
C SER A 108 8.03 -4.88 14.20
N ALA A 109 8.06 -3.68 13.61
CA ALA A 109 7.32 -3.39 12.38
C ALA A 109 7.73 -4.30 11.21
N VAL A 110 9.03 -4.60 11.05
CA VAL A 110 9.51 -5.55 10.03
C VAL A 110 8.99 -6.96 10.31
N ASN A 111 9.05 -7.43 11.57
CA ASN A 111 8.56 -8.76 11.94
C ASN A 111 7.05 -8.90 11.67
N ASP A 112 6.26 -7.88 12.04
CA ASP A 112 4.82 -7.86 11.85
C ASP A 112 4.47 -7.85 10.35
N TRP A 113 5.18 -7.06 9.56
CA TRP A 113 5.00 -7.01 8.11
C TRP A 113 5.39 -8.31 7.39
N GLU A 114 6.54 -8.91 7.72
CA GLU A 114 6.94 -10.21 7.16
C GLU A 114 5.92 -11.31 7.52
N THR A 115 5.41 -11.29 8.76
CA THR A 115 4.36 -12.21 9.21
C THR A 115 3.07 -12.00 8.42
N LEU A 116 2.65 -10.75 8.21
CA LEU A 116 1.49 -10.42 7.39
C LEU A 116 1.67 -10.92 5.95
N LEU A 117 2.78 -10.59 5.29
CA LEU A 117 3.06 -11.03 3.92
C LEU A 117 3.08 -12.55 3.78
N ALA A 118 3.66 -13.26 4.77
CA ALA A 118 3.66 -14.72 4.78
C ALA A 118 2.22 -15.27 4.88
N ARG A 119 1.38 -14.71 5.76
CA ARG A 119 -0.04 -15.11 5.89
C ARG A 119 -0.82 -14.83 4.60
N LEU A 120 -0.65 -13.65 4.01
CA LEU A 120 -1.33 -13.29 2.78
C LEU A 120 -0.93 -14.23 1.63
N ASN A 121 0.37 -14.54 1.51
CA ASN A 121 0.88 -15.46 0.50
C ASN A 121 0.36 -16.89 0.68
N LEU A 122 0.24 -17.37 1.91
CA LEU A 122 -0.23 -18.73 2.20
C LEU A 122 -1.76 -18.86 2.21
N SER A 123 -2.50 -17.76 2.05
CA SER A 123 -3.96 -17.79 2.05
C SER A 123 -4.53 -18.61 0.91
N HIS A 124 -5.60 -19.34 1.19
CA HIS A 124 -6.38 -20.08 0.20
C HIS A 124 -7.41 -19.21 -0.53
N ASP A 125 -7.68 -18.01 0.00
CA ASP A 125 -8.69 -17.08 -0.47
C ASP A 125 -8.13 -16.13 -1.53
N PHE A 126 -8.93 -15.87 -2.57
CA PHE A 126 -8.58 -15.01 -3.68
C PHE A 126 -8.24 -13.59 -3.24
N GLN A 127 -9.11 -12.91 -2.49
CA GLN A 127 -8.93 -11.49 -2.14
C GLN A 127 -7.66 -11.27 -1.30
N THR A 128 -7.39 -12.20 -0.38
CA THR A 128 -6.18 -12.20 0.43
C THR A 128 -4.92 -12.37 -0.43
N LYS A 129 -4.98 -13.29 -1.40
CA LYS A 129 -3.88 -13.55 -2.34
C LYS A 129 -3.67 -12.40 -3.31
N GLU A 130 -4.76 -11.78 -3.78
CA GLU A 130 -4.76 -10.59 -4.63
C GLU A 130 -4.08 -9.43 -3.91
N TYR A 131 -4.40 -9.19 -2.64
CA TYR A 131 -3.74 -8.16 -1.83
C TYR A 131 -2.22 -8.40 -1.74
N TYR A 132 -1.77 -9.63 -1.49
CA TYR A 132 -0.34 -9.98 -1.51
C TYR A 132 0.31 -9.64 -2.87
N LYS A 133 -0.34 -10.04 -3.96
CA LYS A 133 0.18 -9.82 -5.31
C LYS A 133 0.17 -8.34 -5.70
N LEU A 134 -0.81 -7.58 -5.23
CA LEU A 134 -0.86 -6.13 -5.38
C LEU A 134 0.33 -5.48 -4.68
N THR A 135 0.68 -5.93 -3.46
CA THR A 135 1.89 -5.48 -2.77
C THR A 135 3.16 -5.81 -3.51
N GLN A 136 3.30 -7.03 -4.05
CA GLN A 136 4.46 -7.37 -4.87
C GLN A 136 4.54 -6.47 -6.12
N ALA A 137 3.42 -6.32 -6.84
CA ALA A 137 3.36 -5.55 -8.07
C ALA A 137 3.72 -4.06 -7.85
N HIS A 138 3.27 -3.49 -6.73
CA HIS A 138 3.54 -2.11 -6.33
C HIS A 138 5.04 -1.92 -6.00
N LEU A 139 5.61 -2.77 -5.15
CA LEU A 139 7.03 -2.71 -4.81
C LEU A 139 7.93 -2.86 -6.06
N GLU A 140 7.58 -3.78 -6.96
CA GLU A 140 8.30 -3.98 -8.21
C GLU A 140 8.25 -2.75 -9.14
N GLN A 141 7.15 -1.99 -9.17
CA GLN A 141 7.07 -0.75 -9.95
C GLN A 141 8.10 0.28 -9.46
N HIS A 142 8.48 0.22 -8.19
CA HIS A 142 9.53 1.04 -7.60
C HIS A 142 10.91 0.36 -7.61
N GLY A 143 11.08 -0.77 -8.31
CA GLY A 143 12.35 -1.47 -8.41
C GLY A 143 12.85 -2.05 -7.09
N GLN A 144 11.92 -2.35 -6.18
CA GLN A 144 12.16 -2.92 -4.86
C GLN A 144 11.47 -4.28 -4.74
N ASN A 145 11.97 -5.11 -3.84
CA ASN A 145 11.27 -6.31 -3.40
C ASN A 145 11.12 -6.31 -1.87
N SER A 146 10.17 -7.10 -1.37
CA SER A 146 9.83 -7.07 0.05
C SER A 146 11.01 -7.49 0.94
N GLN A 147 11.82 -8.45 0.49
CA GLN A 147 12.97 -8.95 1.24
C GLN A 147 14.10 -7.91 1.35
N GLU A 148 14.36 -7.17 0.29
CA GLU A 148 15.33 -6.08 0.25
C GLU A 148 14.95 -4.98 1.25
N ILE A 149 13.67 -4.60 1.29
CA ILE A 149 13.18 -3.59 2.23
C ILE A 149 13.33 -4.09 3.67
N ALA A 150 12.89 -5.32 3.98
CA ALA A 150 13.06 -5.91 5.31
C ALA A 150 14.53 -5.95 5.74
N THR A 151 15.43 -6.38 4.85
CA THR A 151 16.87 -6.48 5.10
C THR A 151 17.47 -5.12 5.40
N MET A 152 17.12 -4.11 4.60
CA MET A 152 17.57 -2.74 4.79
C MET A 152 17.07 -2.14 6.09
N MET A 153 15.81 -2.37 6.44
CA MET A 153 15.26 -1.86 7.69
C MET A 153 15.88 -2.49 8.92
N ARG A 154 16.13 -3.82 8.90
CA ARG A 154 16.88 -4.49 9.96
C ARG A 154 18.29 -3.91 10.07
N TRP A 155 18.97 -3.66 8.95
CA TRP A 155 20.28 -3.03 8.97
C TRP A 155 20.25 -1.60 9.53
N GLN A 156 19.23 -0.80 9.19
CA GLN A 156 19.03 0.54 9.77
C GLN A 156 18.83 0.49 11.29
N SER A 157 18.01 -0.44 11.78
CA SER A 157 17.83 -0.67 13.22
C SER A 157 19.16 -0.99 13.91
N GLN A 158 19.95 -1.91 13.33
CA GLN A 158 21.26 -2.26 13.88
C GLN A 158 22.25 -1.08 13.87
N CYS A 159 22.19 -0.20 12.87
CA CYS A 159 22.97 1.03 12.85
C CYS A 159 22.59 1.97 14.01
N MET A 160 21.30 2.11 14.31
CA MET A 160 20.82 2.89 15.45
C MET A 160 21.28 2.31 16.79
N LEU A 161 21.23 0.98 16.95
CA LEU A 161 21.74 0.29 18.13
C LEU A 161 23.25 0.52 18.31
N ALA A 162 24.03 0.37 17.23
CA ALA A 162 25.47 0.64 17.27
C ALA A 162 25.76 2.08 17.69
N MET A 163 25.00 3.06 17.18
CA MET A 163 25.13 4.47 17.59
C MET A 163 24.79 4.67 19.06
N ALA A 164 23.71 4.05 19.57
CA ALA A 164 23.32 4.11 20.98
C ALA A 164 24.39 3.52 21.92
N GLU A 165 25.18 2.59 21.42
CA GLU A 165 26.28 1.93 22.14
C GLU A 165 27.65 2.56 21.88
N ASN A 166 27.71 3.65 21.09
CA ASN A 166 28.95 4.30 20.65
C ASN A 166 29.93 3.31 19.98
N LYS A 167 29.39 2.38 19.18
CA LYS A 167 30.12 1.42 18.35
C LYS A 167 30.04 1.83 16.88
N PRO A 168 31.01 1.40 16.05
CA PRO A 168 30.90 1.55 14.61
C PRO A 168 29.63 0.85 14.07
N PRO A 169 28.92 1.42 13.08
CA PRO A 169 27.79 0.76 12.46
C PRO A 169 28.22 -0.54 11.76
N PRO A 170 27.36 -1.56 11.70
CA PRO A 170 27.64 -2.77 10.95
C PRO A 170 27.77 -2.48 9.45
N PHE A 171 28.55 -3.30 8.76
CA PHE A 171 28.61 -3.24 7.30
C PHE A 171 27.24 -3.52 6.67
N PRO A 172 26.90 -2.86 5.56
CA PRO A 172 25.69 -3.19 4.83
C PRO A 172 25.73 -4.64 4.32
N PRO A 173 24.61 -5.37 4.40
CA PRO A 173 24.41 -6.63 3.70
C PRO A 173 24.77 -6.55 2.21
N SER A 174 25.29 -7.64 1.65
CA SER A 174 25.73 -7.73 0.24
C SER A 174 24.63 -7.44 -0.77
N GLU A 175 23.38 -7.67 -0.36
CA GLU A 175 22.17 -7.50 -1.15
C GLU A 175 21.78 -6.02 -1.26
N ILE A 176 22.29 -5.17 -0.36
CA ILE A 176 21.95 -3.74 -0.32
C ILE A 176 22.96 -2.93 -1.12
N ASN A 177 22.51 -2.40 -2.26
CA ASN A 177 23.28 -1.46 -3.03
C ASN A 177 23.05 -0.02 -2.54
N ILE A 178 23.90 0.44 -1.62
CA ILE A 178 23.81 1.80 -1.04
C ILE A 178 23.85 2.89 -2.13
N MET A 179 24.67 2.73 -3.16
CA MET A 179 24.80 3.72 -4.23
C MET A 179 23.51 3.85 -5.04
N LYS A 180 22.85 2.71 -5.31
CA LYS A 180 21.52 2.69 -5.94
C LYS A 180 20.51 3.44 -5.07
N LEU A 181 20.43 3.11 -3.78
CA LEU A 181 19.49 3.74 -2.84
C LEU A 181 19.70 5.25 -2.70
N MET A 182 20.96 5.71 -2.62
CA MET A 182 21.26 7.14 -2.56
C MET A 182 20.86 7.89 -3.84
N ASN A 183 21.03 7.26 -5.01
CA ASN A 183 20.63 7.84 -6.27
C ASN A 183 19.11 7.90 -6.41
N GLU A 184 18.41 6.85 -5.97
CA GLU A 184 16.95 6.78 -5.94
C GLU A 184 16.35 7.81 -4.98
N ALA A 185 16.92 7.96 -3.78
CA ALA A 185 16.50 8.98 -2.82
C ALA A 185 16.64 10.40 -3.39
N LYS A 186 17.74 10.69 -4.09
CA LYS A 186 17.95 11.98 -4.76
C LYS A 186 16.98 12.19 -5.93
N ALA A 187 16.70 11.13 -6.69
CA ALA A 187 15.74 11.19 -7.80
C ALA A 187 14.31 11.39 -7.30
N ALA A 188 13.93 10.72 -6.21
CA ALA A 188 12.68 10.91 -5.49
C ALA A 188 12.52 12.36 -5.01
N GLU A 189 13.55 12.92 -4.36
CA GLU A 189 13.57 14.31 -3.90
C GLU A 189 13.44 15.31 -5.07
N ALA A 190 14.08 15.04 -6.20
CA ALA A 190 14.02 15.90 -7.39
C ALA A 190 12.68 15.81 -8.16
N SER A 191 12.02 14.65 -8.12
CA SER A 191 10.73 14.40 -8.81
C SER A 191 9.51 14.68 -7.94
N GLY A 192 9.69 14.84 -6.63
CA GLY A 192 8.60 14.90 -5.66
C GLY A 192 7.90 13.55 -5.41
N MET A 193 8.33 12.46 -6.07
CA MET A 193 7.78 11.13 -5.84
C MET A 193 8.34 10.55 -4.55
N GLN A 194 7.48 10.22 -3.60
CA GLN A 194 7.86 9.51 -2.38
C GLN A 194 8.20 8.04 -2.72
N PRO A 195 9.23 7.44 -2.11
CA PRO A 195 9.45 6.00 -2.20
C PRO A 195 8.30 5.25 -1.51
N PRO A 196 7.97 4.03 -1.95
CA PRO A 196 6.95 3.23 -1.28
C PRO A 196 7.41 2.92 0.14
N SER A 197 6.52 3.13 1.11
CA SER A 197 6.76 2.76 2.50
C SER A 197 6.26 1.34 2.76
N LEU A 198 6.74 0.69 3.84
CA LEU A 198 6.20 -0.62 4.26
C LEU A 198 4.68 -0.57 4.47
N ASN A 199 4.19 0.61 4.83
CA ASN A 199 2.82 0.82 5.16
C ASN A 199 2.03 1.45 4.00
N SER A 200 2.60 1.72 2.82
CA SER A 200 1.86 2.45 1.77
C SER A 200 0.53 1.78 1.41
N MET A 201 0.48 0.45 1.48
CA MET A 201 -0.73 -0.32 1.22
C MET A 201 -1.61 -0.63 2.44
N THR A 202 -1.04 -0.58 3.65
CA THR A 202 -1.77 -0.85 4.91
C THR A 202 -2.21 0.42 5.64
N ALA A 203 -1.57 1.56 5.35
CA ALA A 203 -1.84 2.89 5.88
C ALA A 203 -2.93 3.63 5.11
N ALA A 204 -3.26 3.16 3.92
CA ALA A 204 -4.34 3.74 3.16
C ALA A 204 -5.66 3.55 3.93
N GLU A 205 -6.37 4.66 4.18
CA GLU A 205 -7.61 4.63 4.95
C GLU A 205 -8.59 3.62 4.33
N LYS A 206 -9.14 2.74 5.16
CA LYS A 206 -10.09 1.73 4.71
C LYS A 206 -11.28 2.42 4.05
N ILE A 207 -11.51 2.14 2.77
CA ILE A 207 -12.74 2.54 2.11
C ILE A 207 -13.87 1.72 2.74
N THR A 208 -14.72 2.40 3.50
CA THR A 208 -15.82 1.78 4.27
C THR A 208 -17.18 2.10 3.69
N THR A 209 -17.23 3.08 2.77
CA THR A 209 -18.47 3.49 2.12
C THR A 209 -18.69 2.74 0.82
N THR A 210 -19.95 2.65 0.40
CA THR A 210 -20.32 2.06 -0.88
C THR A 210 -20.35 3.15 -1.97
N PRO A 211 -20.06 2.80 -3.23
CA PRO A 211 -20.10 3.75 -4.34
C PRO A 211 -21.50 4.31 -4.61
N PHE A 212 -22.53 3.60 -4.18
CA PHE A 212 -23.94 3.97 -4.32
C PHE A 212 -24.68 3.77 -3.00
N THR A 213 -25.59 4.68 -2.65
CA THR A 213 -26.51 4.55 -1.52
C THR A 213 -27.81 3.86 -1.92
N GLY A 214 -28.17 3.91 -3.20
CA GLY A 214 -29.43 3.42 -3.76
C GLY A 214 -30.54 4.48 -3.81
N ASP A 215 -30.27 5.68 -3.27
CA ASP A 215 -31.21 6.81 -3.25
C ASP A 215 -30.97 7.78 -4.41
N GLU A 216 -29.94 7.54 -5.23
CA GLU A 216 -29.59 8.43 -6.33
C GLU A 216 -30.67 8.43 -7.42
N PRO A 217 -30.92 9.57 -8.10
CA PRO A 217 -32.00 9.67 -9.08
C PRO A 217 -31.95 8.63 -10.21
N ALA A 218 -30.77 8.17 -10.62
CA ALA A 218 -30.65 7.09 -11.61
C ALA A 218 -31.34 5.78 -11.18
N PHE A 219 -31.48 5.54 -9.87
CA PHE A 219 -32.22 4.40 -9.33
C PHE A 219 -33.74 4.56 -9.39
N GLU A 220 -34.28 5.68 -9.88
CA GLU A 220 -35.72 5.74 -10.22
C GLU A 220 -36.09 4.73 -11.33
N SER A 221 -35.13 4.38 -12.18
CA SER A 221 -35.29 3.35 -13.20
C SER A 221 -35.20 1.93 -12.60
N GLU A 222 -36.27 1.14 -12.75
CA GLU A 222 -36.26 -0.26 -12.29
C GLU A 222 -35.20 -1.09 -13.01
N THR A 223 -34.93 -0.79 -14.29
CA THR A 223 -33.86 -1.46 -15.05
C THR A 223 -32.48 -1.21 -14.44
N VAL A 224 -32.20 0.02 -13.98
CA VAL A 224 -30.93 0.35 -13.31
C VAL A 224 -30.81 -0.37 -11.96
N LYS A 225 -31.91 -0.44 -11.19
CA LYS A 225 -31.96 -1.21 -9.93
C LYS A 225 -31.72 -2.70 -10.16
N GLU A 226 -32.33 -3.30 -11.17
CA GLU A 226 -32.15 -4.71 -11.52
C GLU A 226 -30.71 -4.99 -11.99
N GLU A 227 -30.14 -4.12 -12.82
CA GLU A 227 -28.75 -4.19 -13.28
C GLU A 227 -27.77 -4.16 -12.10
N TYR A 228 -27.94 -3.20 -11.18
CA TYR A 228 -27.11 -3.09 -9.97
C TYR A 228 -27.23 -4.32 -9.06
N LYS A 229 -28.47 -4.78 -8.78
CA LYS A 229 -28.71 -5.99 -7.98
C LYS A 229 -28.06 -7.23 -8.62
N ALA A 230 -28.16 -7.37 -9.93
CA ALA A 230 -27.52 -8.47 -10.66
C ALA A 230 -26.00 -8.39 -10.55
N LEU A 231 -25.41 -7.20 -10.75
CA LEU A 231 -23.97 -6.99 -10.64
C LEU A 231 -23.44 -7.29 -9.24
N CYS A 232 -24.09 -6.78 -8.19
CA CYS A 232 -23.73 -7.09 -6.80
C CYS A 232 -23.80 -8.59 -6.51
N ARG A 233 -24.91 -9.25 -6.89
CA ARG A 233 -25.10 -10.68 -6.67
C ARG A 233 -24.07 -11.52 -7.40
N ASP A 234 -23.77 -11.20 -8.66
CA ASP A 234 -22.81 -11.96 -9.45
C ASP A 234 -21.39 -11.77 -8.91
N HIS A 235 -21.04 -10.55 -8.47
CA HIS A 235 -19.76 -10.27 -7.84
C HIS A 235 -19.61 -10.98 -6.48
N GLU A 236 -20.62 -10.89 -5.61
CA GLU A 236 -20.63 -11.58 -4.30
C GLU A 236 -20.42 -13.10 -4.47
N LYS A 237 -21.14 -13.72 -5.41
CA LYS A 237 -20.97 -15.15 -5.73
C LYS A 237 -19.56 -15.48 -6.23
N LEU A 238 -18.97 -14.61 -7.03
CA LEU A 238 -17.61 -14.80 -7.51
C LEU A 238 -16.61 -14.73 -6.34
N ILE A 239 -16.77 -13.78 -5.42
CA ILE A 239 -15.94 -13.69 -4.21
C ILE A 239 -16.11 -14.93 -3.33
N GLU A 240 -17.35 -15.39 -3.11
CA GLU A 240 -17.62 -16.63 -2.36
C GLU A 240 -16.92 -17.84 -2.99
N PHE A 241 -17.02 -17.98 -4.32
CA PHE A 241 -16.32 -19.03 -5.06
C PHE A 241 -14.80 -18.92 -4.91
N GLY A 242 -14.27 -17.69 -4.94
CA GLY A 242 -12.86 -17.37 -4.76
C GLY A 242 -12.31 -17.62 -3.35
N SER A 243 -13.14 -17.88 -2.34
CA SER A 243 -12.69 -18.21 -0.98
C SER A 243 -11.82 -19.48 -0.92
N SER A 244 -11.93 -20.35 -1.93
CA SER A 244 -11.18 -21.59 -2.08
C SER A 244 -10.19 -21.57 -3.24
N TYR A 245 -9.81 -20.38 -3.73
CA TYR A 245 -8.98 -20.16 -4.92
C TYR A 245 -7.70 -21.00 -4.99
N ALA A 246 -7.01 -21.24 -3.87
CA ALA A 246 -5.80 -22.07 -3.87
C ALA A 246 -6.05 -23.55 -4.20
N THR A 247 -7.29 -24.03 -4.10
CA THR A 247 -7.66 -25.40 -4.48
C THR A 247 -7.90 -25.56 -5.98
N PHE A 248 -8.01 -24.44 -6.72
CA PHE A 248 -8.17 -24.46 -8.16
C PHE A 248 -6.86 -24.91 -8.82
N ASP A 249 -7.00 -25.69 -9.89
CA ASP A 249 -5.89 -25.96 -10.79
C ASP A 249 -5.54 -24.70 -11.61
N GLY A 250 -4.43 -24.75 -12.35
CA GLY A 250 -3.97 -23.60 -13.14
C GLY A 250 -5.04 -23.10 -14.14
N MET A 251 -5.83 -24.00 -14.74
CA MET A 251 -6.94 -23.61 -15.63
C MET A 251 -8.10 -22.95 -14.87
N GLY A 252 -8.49 -23.49 -13.71
CA GLY A 252 -9.52 -22.94 -12.86
C GLY A 252 -9.18 -21.53 -12.34
N LYS A 253 -7.91 -21.31 -11.95
CA LYS A 253 -7.41 -19.98 -11.56
C LYS A 253 -7.50 -18.95 -12.69
N ILE A 254 -7.12 -19.33 -13.91
CA ILE A 254 -7.20 -18.45 -15.08
C ILE A 254 -8.67 -18.14 -15.43
N THR A 255 -9.53 -19.16 -15.39
CA THR A 255 -10.97 -18.98 -15.64
C THR A 255 -11.61 -18.07 -14.59
N PHE A 256 -11.21 -18.21 -13.33
CA PHE A 256 -11.65 -17.32 -12.26
C PHE A 256 -11.27 -15.85 -12.54
N LEU A 257 -10.02 -15.61 -12.94
CA LEU A 257 -9.54 -14.27 -13.29
C LEU A 257 -10.28 -13.70 -14.52
N ASP A 258 -10.63 -14.54 -15.51
CA ASP A 258 -11.46 -14.13 -16.66
C ASP A 258 -12.87 -13.70 -16.23
N GLU A 259 -13.50 -14.43 -15.30
CA GLU A 259 -14.80 -14.06 -14.76
C GLU A 259 -14.74 -12.78 -13.90
N LEU A 260 -13.64 -12.57 -13.19
CA LEU A 260 -13.41 -11.33 -12.43
C LEU A 260 -13.28 -10.11 -13.36
N GLU A 261 -12.52 -10.23 -14.45
CA GLU A 261 -12.35 -9.15 -15.44
C GLU A 261 -13.69 -8.78 -16.08
N LYS A 262 -14.57 -9.76 -16.36
CA LYS A 262 -15.95 -9.48 -16.82
C LYS A 262 -16.80 -8.73 -15.80
N ILE A 263 -16.63 -9.01 -14.51
CA ILE A 263 -17.32 -8.27 -13.44
C ILE A 263 -16.77 -6.84 -13.36
N GLU A 264 -15.45 -6.67 -13.46
CA GLU A 264 -14.81 -5.35 -13.50
C GLU A 264 -15.31 -4.50 -14.68
N GLU A 265 -15.34 -5.05 -15.90
CA GLU A 265 -15.87 -4.35 -17.09
C GLU A 265 -17.32 -3.88 -16.88
N ARG A 266 -18.16 -4.70 -16.25
CA ARG A 266 -19.54 -4.32 -15.90
C ARG A 266 -19.59 -3.20 -14.88
N TRP A 267 -18.69 -3.22 -13.88
CA TRP A 267 -18.55 -2.11 -12.94
C TRP A 267 -18.10 -0.83 -13.63
N GLU A 268 -17.12 -0.88 -14.55
CA GLU A 268 -16.67 0.29 -15.29
C GLU A 268 -17.80 0.95 -16.08
N VAL A 269 -18.60 0.15 -16.79
CA VAL A 269 -19.76 0.66 -17.55
C VAL A 269 -20.79 1.28 -16.61
N PHE A 270 -21.07 0.64 -15.47
CA PHE A 270 -22.04 1.13 -14.50
C PHE A 270 -21.55 2.44 -13.84
N PHE A 271 -20.29 2.49 -13.42
CA PHE A 271 -19.65 3.67 -12.83
C PHE A 271 -19.57 4.82 -13.82
N ALA A 272 -19.25 4.57 -15.10
CA ALA A 272 -19.18 5.61 -16.12
C ALA A 272 -20.53 6.32 -16.26
N ARG A 273 -21.63 5.56 -16.21
CA ARG A 273 -22.98 6.13 -16.25
C ARG A 273 -23.24 7.07 -15.06
N PHE A 274 -22.91 6.63 -13.85
CA PHE A 274 -23.15 7.43 -12.64
C PHE A 274 -22.19 8.61 -12.48
N SER A 275 -20.93 8.46 -12.91
CA SER A 275 -19.95 9.54 -12.92
C SER A 275 -20.38 10.65 -13.88
N LEU A 276 -20.85 10.31 -15.08
CA LEU A 276 -21.40 11.28 -16.04
C LEU A 276 -22.63 12.02 -15.51
N LEU A 277 -23.41 11.38 -14.64
CA LEU A 277 -24.59 11.98 -14.00
C LEU A 277 -24.24 12.79 -12.74
N GLY A 278 -22.99 12.74 -12.25
CA GLY A 278 -22.59 13.34 -10.98
C GLY A 278 -23.27 12.68 -9.77
N GLN A 279 -23.61 11.40 -9.86
CA GLN A 279 -24.39 10.64 -8.88
C GLN A 279 -23.57 9.57 -8.16
N LEU A 280 -22.24 9.67 -8.16
CA LEU A 280 -21.42 8.84 -7.28
C LEU A 280 -21.52 9.37 -5.85
N ASN A 281 -21.51 8.44 -4.88
CA ASN A 281 -21.41 8.79 -3.47
C ASN A 281 -20.13 9.61 -3.22
N GLN A 282 -20.29 10.87 -2.83
CA GLN A 282 -19.17 11.80 -2.65
C GLN A 282 -18.25 11.40 -1.49
N GLU A 283 -18.75 10.67 -0.49
CA GLU A 283 -17.90 10.16 0.57
C GLU A 283 -17.01 9.01 0.08
N PHE A 284 -17.54 8.16 -0.80
CA PHE A 284 -16.76 7.10 -1.45
C PHE A 284 -15.65 7.68 -2.33
N VAL A 285 -15.96 8.71 -3.12
CA VAL A 285 -14.98 9.44 -3.94
C VAL A 285 -13.84 9.98 -3.07
N LYS A 286 -14.15 10.67 -1.98
CA LYS A 286 -13.13 11.21 -1.06
C LYS A 286 -12.26 10.12 -0.44
N GLN A 287 -12.84 8.99 -0.06
CA GLN A 287 -12.09 7.85 0.48
C GLN A 287 -11.16 7.25 -0.58
N CYS A 288 -11.60 7.17 -1.84
CA CYS A 288 -10.74 6.77 -2.96
C CYS A 288 -9.58 7.75 -3.16
N ASP A 289 -9.86 9.06 -3.15
CA ASP A 289 -8.85 10.09 -3.33
C ASP A 289 -7.78 10.04 -2.22
N ALA A 290 -8.21 9.93 -0.95
CA ALA A 290 -7.31 9.81 0.20
C ALA A 290 -6.45 8.54 0.13
N PHE A 291 -7.03 7.43 -0.31
CA PHE A 291 -6.32 6.18 -0.52
C PHE A 291 -5.24 6.32 -1.61
N LEU A 292 -5.60 6.90 -2.76
CA LEU A 292 -4.69 7.12 -3.89
C LEU A 292 -3.56 8.10 -3.54
N GLU A 293 -3.88 9.16 -2.80
CA GLU A 293 -2.91 10.12 -2.26
C GLU A 293 -1.92 9.42 -1.32
N SER A 294 -2.38 8.53 -0.43
CA SER A 294 -1.52 7.79 0.50
C SER A 294 -0.49 6.89 -0.19
N MET A 295 -0.80 6.42 -1.40
CA MET A 295 0.09 5.61 -2.22
C MET A 295 0.82 6.41 -3.30
N ASN A 296 0.61 7.74 -3.32
CA ASN A 296 1.16 8.64 -4.32
C ASN A 296 0.93 8.16 -5.77
N MET A 297 -0.32 7.78 -6.08
CA MET A 297 -0.70 7.33 -7.41
C MET A 297 -2.03 7.92 -7.86
N THR A 298 -2.21 7.97 -9.17
CA THR A 298 -3.47 8.31 -9.81
C THR A 298 -4.37 7.07 -9.96
N GLU A 299 -5.64 7.30 -10.26
CA GLU A 299 -6.60 6.23 -10.54
C GLU A 299 -6.16 5.35 -11.73
N ASP A 300 -5.66 5.96 -12.82
CA ASP A 300 -5.15 5.23 -13.99
C ASP A 300 -3.92 4.38 -13.66
N GLU A 301 -3.05 4.87 -12.78
CA GLU A 301 -1.90 4.12 -12.29
C GLU A 301 -2.34 2.95 -11.41
N PHE A 302 -3.34 3.14 -10.56
CA PHE A 302 -3.92 2.07 -9.75
C PHE A 302 -4.55 0.99 -10.63
N LYS A 303 -5.35 1.35 -11.64
CA LYS A 303 -5.92 0.37 -12.58
C LYS A 303 -4.86 -0.45 -13.30
N LYS A 304 -3.78 0.20 -13.76
CA LYS A 304 -2.64 -0.49 -14.36
C LYS A 304 -1.94 -1.41 -13.37
N LEU A 305 -1.80 -0.99 -12.12
CA LEU A 305 -1.22 -1.80 -11.05
C LEU A 305 -2.09 -3.02 -10.74
N LEU A 306 -3.41 -2.87 -10.66
CA LEU A 306 -4.36 -3.97 -10.46
C LEU A 306 -4.34 -4.95 -11.64
N LYS A 307 -4.36 -4.45 -12.88
CA LYS A 307 -4.20 -5.30 -14.07
C LYS A 307 -2.88 -6.08 -14.05
N LYS A 308 -1.76 -5.42 -13.72
CA LYS A 308 -0.45 -6.07 -13.54
C LYS A 308 -0.50 -7.14 -12.47
N THR A 309 -1.25 -6.92 -11.39
CA THR A 309 -1.46 -7.88 -10.31
C THR A 309 -2.13 -9.15 -10.81
N HIS A 310 -3.22 -9.02 -11.56
CA HIS A 310 -3.90 -10.16 -12.17
C HIS A 310 -3.02 -10.86 -13.22
N ASP A 311 -2.22 -10.12 -14.01
CA ASP A 311 -1.27 -10.71 -14.95
C ASP A 311 -0.21 -11.57 -14.25
N ILE A 312 0.29 -11.13 -13.09
CA ILE A 312 1.20 -11.93 -12.25
C ILE A 312 0.47 -13.20 -11.80
N MET A 313 -0.77 -13.09 -11.33
CA MET A 313 -1.57 -14.25 -10.90
C MET A 313 -1.84 -15.23 -12.04
N ARG A 314 -2.12 -14.75 -13.25
CA ARG A 314 -2.27 -15.58 -14.46
C ARG A 314 -0.98 -16.31 -14.78
N LYS A 315 0.16 -15.62 -14.79
CA LYS A 315 1.48 -16.23 -15.01
C LYS A 315 1.81 -17.27 -13.94
N ASP A 316 1.43 -17.04 -12.69
CA ASP A 316 1.61 -18.02 -11.61
C ASP A 316 0.79 -19.28 -11.89
N ALA A 317 -0.49 -19.13 -12.24
CA ALA A 317 -1.38 -20.24 -12.59
C ALA A 317 -0.91 -21.02 -13.83
N GLU A 318 -0.32 -20.34 -14.83
CA GLU A 318 0.27 -20.99 -16.01
C GLU A 318 1.48 -21.86 -15.66
N ARG A 319 2.27 -21.48 -14.65
CA ARG A 319 3.44 -22.25 -14.20
C ARG A 319 3.07 -23.47 -13.35
N GLU A 320 1.84 -23.54 -12.85
CA GLU A 320 1.31 -24.69 -12.13
C GLU A 320 0.80 -25.81 -13.07
N ARG A 321 0.74 -25.55 -14.38
CA ARG A 321 0.38 -26.54 -15.41
C ARG A 321 1.54 -27.49 -15.70
#